data_AF-A0A3D0YD47-F1
#
_entry.id   AF-A0A3D0YD47-F1
#
_cell.length_a   1.000
_cell.length_b   1.000
_cell.length_c   1.000
_cell.angle_alpha   90.00
_cell.angle_beta   90.00
_cell.angle_gamma   90.00
#
_symmetry.space_group_name_H-M   'P 1'
#
loop_
_entity.id
_entity.type
_entity.pdbx_description
1 polymer ?
#
loop_
_entity_poly.entity_id
_entity_poly.type
_entity_poly.pdbx_seq_one_letter_code
_entity_poly.pdbx_strand_id
1 'polypeptide(L)'
;MDNNKRTYTITIAEPWDFESPDGKNIIKGIILSIVNSYLLVFKANYLLNFEGISGDVLILSPRFKDENFENIATKEVDVNGGLFLDNYSKTYEESKLKENSKFVLIGTLDR
;
A
#
# COMPACT_ATOMS: atom_id res chain seq x y z
N MET A 1 3.90 -21.78 -13.25
CA MET A 1 4.63 -20.66 -13.87
C MET A 1 4.72 -19.58 -12.82
N ASP A 2 5.87 -19.46 -12.17
CA ASP A 2 6.11 -18.45 -11.14
C ASP A 2 6.12 -17.08 -11.80
N ASN A 3 4.98 -16.37 -11.69
CA ASN A 3 4.90 -14.97 -12.03
C ASN A 3 5.83 -14.23 -11.08
N ASN A 4 6.99 -13.80 -11.56
CA ASN A 4 7.89 -12.86 -10.88
C ASN A 4 7.08 -11.70 -10.30
N LYS A 5 6.70 -11.80 -9.03
CA LYS A 5 6.01 -10.74 -8.30
C LYS A 5 6.99 -9.59 -8.20
N ARG A 6 6.75 -8.54 -8.98
CA ARG A 6 7.58 -7.33 -8.97
C ARG A 6 7.51 -6.72 -7.57
N THR A 7 8.66 -6.46 -6.98
CA THR A 7 8.78 -5.68 -5.76
C THR A 7 8.45 -4.22 -6.08
N TYR A 8 7.77 -3.57 -5.15
CA TYR A 8 7.50 -2.14 -5.14
C TYR A 8 7.93 -1.60 -3.78
N THR A 9 8.24 -0.31 -3.75
CA THR A 9 8.64 0.42 -2.56
C THR A 9 7.62 1.51 -2.25
N ILE A 10 7.32 1.70 -0.98
CA ILE A 10 6.65 2.89 -0.48
C ILE A 10 7.68 3.65 0.35
N THR A 11 8.01 4.86 -0.10
CA THR A 11 8.78 5.81 0.69
C THR A 11 7.81 6.67 1.50
N ILE A 12 7.84 6.53 2.82
CA ILE A 12 6.92 7.22 3.73
C ILE A 12 7.32 8.68 3.84
N ALA A 13 6.39 9.56 3.48
CA ALA A 13 6.47 10.98 3.76
C ALA A 13 5.95 11.26 5.17
N GLU A 14 4.86 10.63 5.60
CA GLU A 14 4.33 10.80 6.96
C GLU A 14 3.86 9.45 7.53
N PRO A 15 4.25 9.08 8.76
CA PRO A 15 5.16 9.80 9.68
C PRO A 15 6.65 9.66 9.30
N TRP A 16 7.42 10.75 9.44
CA TRP A 16 8.83 10.90 8.99
C TRP A 16 9.87 10.07 9.77
N ASP A 17 9.45 9.36 10.81
CA ASP A 17 10.28 8.58 11.73
C ASP A 17 9.90 7.10 11.79
N PHE A 18 9.17 6.61 10.79
CA PHE A 18 8.90 5.19 10.65
C PHE A 18 10.21 4.42 10.45
N GLU A 19 10.47 3.43 11.30
CA GLU A 19 11.62 2.53 11.15
C GLU A 19 11.14 1.12 10.83
N SER A 20 11.83 0.48 9.89
CA SER A 20 11.50 -0.85 9.43
C SER A 20 12.73 -1.70 9.12
N PRO A 21 12.56 -3.02 8.94
CA PRO A 21 13.63 -3.88 8.46
C PRO A 21 14.21 -3.46 7.09
N ASP A 22 13.45 -2.70 6.30
CA ASP A 22 13.89 -2.19 4.99
C ASP A 22 14.64 -0.84 5.09
N GLY A 23 14.71 -0.25 6.29
CA GLY A 23 15.34 1.02 6.56
C GLY A 23 14.34 2.08 7.04
N LYS A 24 14.84 3.28 7.28
CA LYS A 24 14.02 4.40 7.74
C LYS A 24 13.09 4.85 6.60
N ASN A 25 11.80 4.97 6.90
CA ASN A 25 10.73 5.42 6.02
C ASN A 25 10.53 4.57 4.75
N ILE A 26 10.94 3.30 4.76
CA ILE A 26 10.82 2.42 3.59
C ILE A 26 9.92 1.24 3.96
N ILE A 27 8.96 0.93 3.09
CA ILE A 27 8.20 -0.32 3.11
C ILE A 27 8.37 -1.00 1.75
N LYS A 28 8.90 -2.22 1.70
CA LYS A 28 8.89 -3.01 0.46
C LYS A 28 7.74 -4.00 0.47
N GLY A 29 7.33 -4.39 -0.73
CA GLY A 29 6.24 -5.33 -0.87
C GLY A 29 5.87 -5.61 -2.31
N ILE A 30 4.66 -6.10 -2.49
CA ILE A 30 4.11 -6.48 -3.79
C ILE A 30 2.71 -5.93 -3.95
N ILE A 31 2.33 -5.59 -5.17
CA ILE A 31 0.93 -5.33 -5.51
C ILE A 31 0.20 -6.68 -5.61
N LEU A 32 -0.81 -6.90 -4.78
CA LEU A 32 -1.67 -8.09 -4.83
C LEU A 32 -2.76 -7.96 -5.89
N SER A 33 -3.33 -6.76 -6.00
CA SER A 33 -4.41 -6.45 -6.94
C SER A 33 -4.51 -4.95 -7.18
N ILE A 34 -4.88 -4.56 -8.39
CA ILE A 34 -5.36 -3.22 -8.71
C ILE A 34 -6.88 -3.37 -8.85
N VAL A 35 -7.64 -2.81 -7.91
CA VAL A 35 -9.11 -2.97 -7.84
C VAL A 35 -9.78 -2.07 -8.89
N ASN A 36 -9.28 -0.85 -9.02
CA ASN A 36 -9.63 0.10 -10.08
C ASN A 36 -8.48 1.12 -10.25
N SER A 37 -8.62 2.10 -11.14
CA SER A 37 -7.58 3.12 -11.39
C SER A 37 -7.19 3.94 -10.15
N TYR A 38 -7.97 3.93 -9.06
CA TYR A 38 -7.75 4.73 -7.85
C TYR A 38 -7.65 3.91 -6.55
N LEU A 39 -7.68 2.57 -6.63
CA LEU A 39 -7.56 1.71 -5.47
C LEU A 39 -6.71 0.47 -5.75
N LEU A 40 -5.69 0.29 -4.93
CA LEU A 40 -4.69 -0.76 -5.06
C LEU A 40 -4.52 -1.48 -3.72
N VAL A 41 -4.29 -2.79 -3.78
CA VAL A 41 -3.96 -3.63 -2.62
C VAL A 41 -2.48 -3.96 -2.65
N PHE A 42 -1.75 -3.47 -1.66
CA PHE A 42 -0.32 -3.70 -1.47
C PHE A 42 -0.11 -4.64 -0.28
N LYS A 43 0.80 -5.60 -0.42
CA LYS A 43 1.22 -6.49 0.68
C LYS A 43 2.69 -6.23 1.00
N ALA A 44 2.94 -5.76 2.21
CA ALA A 44 4.28 -5.60 2.75
C ALA A 44 4.96 -6.97 2.94
N ASN A 45 6.29 -6.99 2.84
CA ASN A 45 7.12 -8.15 3.10
C ASN A 45 7.31 -8.45 4.61
N TYR A 46 6.88 -7.56 5.50
CA TYR A 46 6.87 -7.74 6.96
C TYR A 46 5.58 -7.19 7.57
N LEU A 47 5.34 -7.53 8.84
CA LEU A 47 4.21 -7.01 9.61
C LEU A 47 4.45 -5.54 9.97
N LEU A 48 3.63 -4.65 9.45
CA LEU A 48 3.66 -3.23 9.77
C LEU A 48 3.04 -3.01 11.15
N ASN A 49 3.56 -2.05 11.90
CA ASN A 49 2.97 -1.59 13.15
C ASN A 49 2.87 -0.06 13.13
N PHE A 50 1.65 0.44 13.30
CA PHE A 50 1.35 1.86 13.40
C PHE A 50 0.47 2.08 14.63
N GLU A 51 0.94 2.83 15.62
CA GLU A 51 0.13 3.25 16.78
C GLU A 51 -0.67 2.10 17.44
N GLY A 52 -0.07 0.91 17.57
CA GLY A 52 -0.71 -0.24 18.21
C GLY A 52 -1.66 -1.06 17.34
N ILE A 53 -1.84 -0.72 16.06
CA ILE A 53 -2.46 -1.60 15.06
C ILE A 53 -1.38 -2.26 14.22
N SER A 54 -1.60 -3.51 13.82
CA SER A 54 -0.64 -4.28 13.03
C SER A 54 -1.31 -5.05 11.91
N GLY A 55 -0.59 -5.19 10.80
CA GLY A 55 -1.06 -5.84 9.58
C GLY A 55 0.00 -5.79 8.50
N ASP A 56 -0.17 -6.57 7.43
CA ASP A 56 0.78 -6.62 6.31
C ASP A 56 0.15 -6.21 4.97
N VAL A 57 -1.11 -5.77 4.99
CA VAL A 57 -1.84 -5.31 3.81
C VAL A 57 -2.18 -3.83 3.95
N LEU A 58 -1.82 -3.06 2.93
CA LEU A 58 -2.19 -1.66 2.76
C LEU A 58 -3.18 -1.52 1.61
N ILE A 59 -4.25 -0.77 1.84
CA ILE A 59 -5.14 -0.26 0.79
C ILE A 59 -4.64 1.13 0.42
N LEU A 60 -4.16 1.27 -0.82
CA LEU A 60 -3.59 2.51 -1.33
C LEU A 60 -4.60 3.22 -2.23
N SER A 61 -4.65 4.54 -2.10
CA SER A 61 -5.31 5.44 -3.04
C SER A 61 -4.38 6.60 -3.41
N PRO A 62 -4.48 7.16 -4.63
CA PRO A 62 -3.71 8.34 -5.00
C PRO A 62 -4.01 9.50 -4.04
N ARG A 63 -3.00 10.29 -3.72
CA ARG A 63 -3.11 11.46 -2.86
C ARG A 63 -3.77 12.62 -3.60
N PHE A 64 -3.39 12.82 -4.86
CA PHE A 64 -3.89 13.89 -5.70
C PHE A 64 -4.98 13.39 -6.67
N LYS A 65 -5.93 14.26 -7.01
CA LYS A 65 -7.13 13.88 -7.78
C LYS A 65 -6.83 13.54 -9.25
N ASP A 66 -5.75 14.08 -9.78
CA ASP A 66 -5.25 13.91 -11.13
C ASP A 66 -4.31 12.71 -11.28
N GLU A 67 -3.97 12.03 -10.17
CA GLU A 67 -3.18 10.81 -10.17
C GLU A 67 -4.05 9.54 -10.15
N ASN A 68 -3.48 8.44 -10.67
CA ASN A 68 -4.12 7.13 -10.74
C ASN A 68 -3.05 6.02 -10.79
N PHE A 69 -3.45 4.75 -10.77
CA PHE A 69 -2.54 3.59 -10.83
C PHE A 69 -2.33 3.03 -12.23
N GLU A 70 -2.81 3.70 -13.28
CA GLU A 70 -2.56 3.28 -14.66
C GLU A 70 -1.06 3.41 -14.97
N ASN A 71 -0.47 2.37 -15.55
CA ASN A 71 0.97 2.31 -15.83
C ASN A 71 1.89 2.46 -14.60
N ILE A 72 1.44 2.03 -13.41
CA ILE A 72 2.24 2.08 -12.16
C ILE A 72 3.63 1.43 -12.25
N ALA A 73 3.84 0.51 -13.21
CA ALA A 73 5.14 -0.12 -13.42
C ALA A 73 6.23 0.81 -13.98
N THR A 74 5.87 2.02 -14.42
CA THR A 74 6.77 2.99 -15.07
C THR A 74 6.63 4.41 -14.51
N LYS A 75 5.97 4.59 -13.37
CA LYS A 75 5.77 5.91 -12.75
C LYS A 75 5.77 5.82 -11.23
N GLU A 76 5.97 6.97 -10.61
CA GLU A 76 5.79 7.19 -9.18
C GLU A 76 4.39 7.78 -8.94
N VAL A 77 3.78 7.47 -7.80
CA VAL A 77 2.47 7.99 -7.40
C VAL A 77 2.47 8.32 -5.92
N ASP A 78 2.04 9.52 -5.55
CA ASP A 78 1.85 9.85 -4.14
C ASP A 78 0.56 9.20 -3.65
N VAL A 79 0.63 8.53 -2.51
CA VAL A 79 -0.44 7.67 -2.00
C VAL A 79 -0.82 8.00 -0.57
N ASN A 80 -2.10 7.82 -0.27
CA ASN A 80 -2.58 7.60 1.08
C ASN A 80 -2.61 6.09 1.33
N GLY A 81 -2.13 5.65 2.50
CA GLY A 81 -2.12 4.25 2.90
C GLY A 81 -3.02 3.98 4.09
N GLY A 82 -4.00 3.09 3.90
CA GLY A 82 -4.80 2.51 4.98
C GLY A 82 -4.34 1.10 5.31
N LEU A 83 -4.06 0.81 6.58
CA LEU A 83 -3.79 -0.55 7.05
C LEU A 83 -5.10 -1.33 7.08
N PHE A 84 -5.15 -2.43 6.34
CA PHE A 84 -6.30 -3.32 6.30
C PHE A 84 -6.32 -4.21 7.54
N LEU A 85 -7.43 -4.21 8.28
CA LEU A 85 -7.55 -4.83 9.60
C LEU A 85 -8.32 -6.17 9.58
N ASP A 86 -8.63 -6.70 8.39
CA ASP A 86 -9.33 -7.97 8.18
C ASP A 86 -8.45 -8.92 7.34
N ASN A 87 -8.88 -10.18 7.17
CA ASN A 87 -8.19 -11.15 6.32
C ASN A 87 -8.47 -10.87 4.85
N TYR A 88 -7.46 -10.43 4.09
CA TYR A 88 -7.64 -10.07 2.68
C TYR A 88 -8.11 -11.27 1.83
N SER A 89 -9.18 -11.06 1.05
CA SER A 89 -9.60 -11.91 -0.05
C SER A 89 -9.64 -11.13 -1.35
N LYS A 90 -9.24 -11.78 -2.46
CA LYS A 90 -9.34 -11.20 -3.81
C LYS A 90 -10.78 -10.93 -4.25
N THR A 91 -11.77 -11.53 -3.58
CA THR A 91 -13.20 -11.36 -3.87
C THR A 91 -13.83 -10.18 -3.13
N TYR A 92 -13.07 -9.43 -2.34
CA TYR A 92 -13.61 -8.29 -1.61
C TYR A 92 -13.92 -7.12 -2.56
N GLU A 93 -15.10 -6.56 -2.36
CA GLU A 93 -15.51 -5.32 -3.02
C GLU A 93 -14.78 -4.12 -2.42
N GLU A 94 -14.73 -3.04 -3.21
CA GLU A 94 -14.06 -1.79 -2.84
C GLU A 94 -14.56 -1.20 -1.51
N SER A 95 -15.87 -1.25 -1.25
CA SER A 95 -16.50 -0.77 -0.01
C SER A 95 -15.93 -1.49 1.21
N LYS A 96 -15.91 -2.83 1.18
CA LYS A 96 -15.36 -3.67 2.25
C LYS A 96 -13.87 -3.37 2.50
N LEU A 97 -13.09 -3.16 1.43
CA LEU A 97 -11.68 -2.78 1.56
C LEU A 97 -11.51 -1.44 2.28
N LYS A 98 -12.30 -0.43 1.92
CA LYS A 98 -12.26 0.90 2.55
C LYS A 98 -12.75 0.88 3.99
N GLU A 99 -13.88 0.23 4.27
CA GLU A 99 -14.51 0.19 5.60
C GLU A 99 -13.64 -0.50 6.66
N ASN A 100 -12.84 -1.49 6.26
CA ASN A 100 -11.99 -2.24 7.18
C ASN A 100 -10.52 -1.77 7.12
N SER A 101 -10.29 -0.55 6.63
CA SER A 101 -8.96 0.07 6.60
C SER A 101 -8.89 1.27 7.54
N LYS A 102 -7.81 1.37 8.31
CA LYS A 102 -7.48 2.56 9.09
C LYS A 102 -6.35 3.31 8.40
N PHE A 103 -6.52 4.59 8.13
CA PHE A 103 -5.45 5.43 7.58
C PHE A 103 -4.23 5.45 8.52
N VAL A 104 -3.03 5.25 7.97
CA VAL A 104 -1.79 5.16 8.75
C VAL A 104 -0.61 5.91 8.15
N LEU A 105 -0.59 6.19 6.84
CA LEU A 105 0.56 6.82 6.20
C LEU A 105 0.22 7.65 4.97
N ILE A 106 1.14 8.55 4.64
CA ILE A 106 1.29 9.17 3.33
C ILE A 106 2.68 8.79 2.82
N GLY A 107 2.80 8.48 1.54
CA GLY A 107 4.10 8.20 0.94
C GLY A 107 4.05 8.24 -0.58
N THR A 108 5.16 7.87 -1.19
CA THR A 108 5.30 7.73 -2.64
C THR A 108 5.49 6.26 -2.97
N LEU A 109 4.66 5.73 -3.86
CA LEU A 109 4.74 4.37 -4.40
C LEU A 109 5.56 4.38 -5.69
N ASP A 110 6.62 3.60 -5.72
CA ASP A 110 7.49 3.41 -6.87
C ASP A 110 7.95 1.95 -6.97
N ARG A 111 8.73 1.64 -8.01
CA ARG A 111 9.15 0.28 -8.34
C ARG A 111 10.60 0.00 -7.96
#